data_AF-A0A839I5S9-F1
#
_entry.id   AF-A0A839I5S9-F1
#
_cell.length_a   1.000
_cell.length_b   1.000
_cell.length_c   1.000
_cell.angle_alpha   90.00
_cell.angle_beta   90.00
_cell.angle_gamma   90.00
#
_symmetry.space_group_name_H-M   'P 1'
#
loop_
_entity.id
_entity.type
_entity.pdbx_description
1 polymer ?
#
loop_
_entity_poly.entity_id
_entity_poly.type
_entity_poly.pdbx_seq_one_letter_code
_entity_poly.pdbx_strand_id
1 'polypeptide(L)' 'VQMVANGLGTTFIPQMAIKHGLLDNQNLVVVEPPGQEASRDIGLVWRPSSSRLQTFHQLAEVVKGIL' A
#
# COMPACT_ATOMS: atom_id res chain seq x y z
N VAL A 1 -4.02 -3.48 -12.85
CA VAL A 1 -4.88 -2.32 -13.20
C VAL A 1 -5.32 -2.33 -14.65
N GLN A 2 -4.48 -2.74 -15.61
CA GLN A 2 -4.81 -2.75 -17.05
C GLN A 2 -6.07 -3.56 -17.44
N MET A 3 -6.32 -4.73 -16.84
CA MET A 3 -7.57 -5.48 -17.12
C MET A 3 -8.83 -4.70 -16.72
N VAL A 4 -8.76 -3.95 -15.61
CA VAL A 4 -9.84 -3.05 -15.17
C VAL A 4 -9.95 -1.85 -16.12
N ALA A 5 -8.82 -1.29 -16.57
CA ALA A 5 -8.80 -0.23 -17.58
C ALA A 5 -9.39 -0.68 -18.93
N ASN A 6 -9.26 -1.96 -19.25
CA ASN A 6 -9.89 -2.60 -20.42
C ASN A 6 -11.36 -3.01 -20.16
N GLY A 7 -11.96 -2.62 -19.04
CA GLY A 7 -13.37 -2.86 -18.74
C GLY A 7 -13.71 -4.31 -18.34
N LEU A 8 -12.73 -5.13 -17.97
CA LEU A 8 -12.95 -6.55 -17.65
C LEU A 8 -13.46 -6.81 -16.22
N GLY A 9 -13.68 -5.75 -15.42
CA GLY A 9 -14.21 -5.87 -14.07
C GLY A 9 -13.73 -4.76 -13.13
N THR A 10 -13.73 -5.05 -11.83
CA THR A 10 -13.25 -4.15 -10.76
C THR A 10 -12.28 -4.90 -9.83
N THR A 11 -11.48 -4.17 -9.04
CA THR A 11 -10.53 -4.75 -8.09
C THR A 11 -10.18 -3.77 -6.97
N PHE A 12 -9.61 -4.27 -5.87
CA PHE A 12 -9.10 -3.44 -4.77
C PHE A 12 -7.66 -3.02 -5.04
N ILE A 13 -7.35 -1.74 -4.83
CA ILE A 13 -6.01 -1.16 -5.00
C ILE A 13 -5.60 -0.48 -3.69
N PRO A 14 -4.38 -0.75 -3.16
CA PRO A 14 -3.92 -0.10 -1.95
C PRO A 14 -3.62 1.39 -2.21
N GLN A 15 -3.94 2.24 -1.24
CA GLN A 15 -3.81 3.70 -1.36
C GLN A 15 -2.40 4.17 -1.76
N MET A 16 -1.33 3.50 -1.30
CA MET A 16 0.04 3.84 -1.71
C MET A 16 0.27 3.73 -3.22
N ALA A 17 -0.37 2.77 -3.90
CA ALA A 17 -0.22 2.63 -5.35
C ALA A 17 -0.94 3.75 -6.10
N ILE A 18 -2.08 4.20 -5.58
CA ILE A 18 -2.83 5.35 -6.11
C ILE A 18 -2.00 6.62 -5.93
N LYS A 19 -1.46 6.87 -4.72
CA LYS A 19 -0.60 8.03 -4.42
C LYS A 19 0.65 8.12 -5.32
N HIS A 20 1.16 6.99 -5.81
CA HIS A 20 2.36 6.92 -6.67
C HIS A 20 2.05 6.84 -8.17
N GLY A 21 0.83 7.19 -8.59
CA GLY A 21 0.48 7.34 -10.02
C GLY A 21 0.26 6.03 -10.76
N LEU A 22 -0.03 4.91 -10.06
CA LEU A 22 -0.30 3.63 -10.74
C LEU A 22 -1.49 3.72 -11.70
N LEU A 23 -2.45 4.63 -11.44
CA LEU A 23 -3.66 4.80 -12.24
C LEU A 23 -3.55 5.91 -13.29
N ASP A 24 -2.40 6.60 -13.34
CA ASP A 24 -2.18 7.72 -14.25
C ASP A 24 -2.33 7.27 -15.70
N ASN A 25 -3.01 8.08 -16.49
CA ASN A 25 -3.27 7.84 -17.91
C ASN A 25 -4.05 6.53 -18.23
N GLN A 26 -4.75 5.94 -17.25
CA GLN A 26 -5.53 4.70 -17.45
C GLN A 26 -7.06 4.88 -17.50
N ASN A 27 -7.57 6.12 -17.48
CA ASN A 27 -9.00 6.44 -17.51
C ASN A 27 -9.83 5.61 -16.49
N LEU A 28 -9.32 5.53 -15.26
CA LEU A 28 -9.94 4.78 -14.17
C LEU A 28 -10.58 5.72 -13.16
N VAL A 29 -11.67 5.27 -12.54
CA VAL A 29 -12.33 5.95 -11.42
C VAL A 29 -12.05 5.17 -10.14
N VAL A 30 -11.64 5.87 -9.09
CA VAL A 30 -11.47 5.30 -7.75
C VAL A 30 -12.80 5.41 -7.01
N VAL A 31 -13.23 4.32 -6.39
CA VAL A 31 -14.48 4.24 -5.63
C VAL A 31 -14.17 3.66 -4.26
N GLU A 32 -14.76 4.23 -3.22
CA GLU A 32 -14.63 3.71 -1.86
C GLU A 32 -15.26 2.30 -1.75
N PRO A 33 -14.56 1.32 -1.16
CA PRO A 33 -15.15 0.03 -0.85
C PRO A 33 -16.39 0.16 0.05
N PRO A 34 -17.39 -0.71 -0.09
CA PRO A 34 -18.55 -0.68 0.80
C PRO A 34 -18.15 -1.08 2.24
N GLY A 35 -18.82 -0.51 3.23
CA GLY A 35 -18.63 -0.83 4.64
C GLY A 35 -17.77 0.20 5.38
N GLN A 36 -16.93 -0.29 6.29
CA GLN A 36 -16.00 0.55 7.06
C GLN A 36 -14.77 0.93 6.22
N GLU A 37 -14.04 1.97 6.64
CA GLU A 37 -12.75 2.32 6.04
C GLU A 37 -11.80 1.11 6.08
N ALA A 38 -11.57 0.53 4.90
CA ALA A 38 -10.73 -0.65 4.74
C ALA A 38 -9.25 -0.24 4.68
N SER A 39 -8.44 -0.82 5.55
CA SER A 39 -7.00 -0.56 5.61
C SER A 39 -6.22 -1.86 5.76
N ARG A 40 -4.88 -1.77 5.65
CA ARG A 40 -3.96 -2.88 5.87
C ARG A 40 -2.79 -2.42 6.71
N ASP A 41 -2.27 -3.31 7.53
CA ASP A 41 -1.05 -3.05 8.29
C ASP A 41 0.20 -3.17 7.40
N ILE A 42 1.12 -2.23 7.57
CA ILE A 42 2.47 -2.29 7.00
C ILE A 42 3.44 -2.45 8.16
N GLY A 43 4.18 -3.56 8.17
CA GLY A 43 5.08 -3.92 9.28
C GLY A 43 6.47 -4.27 8.80
N LEU A 44 7.46 -4.04 9.67
CA LEU A 44 8.81 -4.56 9.53
C LEU A 44 8.92 -5.85 10.32
N VAL A 45 9.51 -6.88 9.72
CA VAL A 45 9.69 -8.20 10.34
C VAL A 45 11.16 -8.60 10.25
N TRP A 46 11.71 -9.10 11.36
CA TRP A 46 13.09 -9.55 11.46
C TRP A 46 13.22 -10.79 12.34
N ARG A 47 14.38 -11.45 12.28
CA ARG A 47 14.68 -12.59 13.17
C ARG A 47 14.94 -12.10 14.60
N PRO A 48 14.38 -12.75 15.64
CA PRO A 48 14.62 -12.38 17.04
C PRO A 48 16.10 -12.37 17.44
N SER A 49 16.93 -13.22 16.81
CA SER A 49 18.36 -13.35 17.09
C SER A 49 19.24 -12.25 16.45
N SER A 50 18.66 -11.28 15.77
CA SER A 50 19.44 -10.24 15.09
C SER A 50 20.05 -9.26 16.10
N SER A 51 21.36 -9.00 15.97
CA SER A 51 22.06 -7.96 16.73
C SER A 51 21.74 -6.53 16.28
N ARG A 52 20.93 -6.36 15.22
CA ARG A 52 20.64 -5.06 14.58
C ARG A 52 19.29 -4.45 14.94
N LEU A 53 18.71 -4.83 16.09
CA LEU A 53 17.41 -4.34 16.57
C LEU A 53 17.28 -2.82 16.50
N GLN A 54 18.28 -2.09 16.99
CA GLN A 54 18.26 -0.61 16.99
C GLN A 54 18.13 -0.04 15.57
N THR A 55 18.82 -0.63 14.59
CA THR A 55 18.72 -0.20 13.18
C THR A 55 17.31 -0.43 12.63
N PHE A 56 16.68 -1.55 12.95
CA PHE A 56 15.32 -1.83 12.48
C PHE A 56 14.29 -0.91 13.10
N HIS A 57 14.43 -0.55 14.38
CA HIS A 57 13.57 0.45 15.01
C HIS A 57 13.73 1.83 14.38
N GLN A 58 14.96 2.28 14.12
CA GLN A 58 15.20 3.55 13.42
C GLN A 58 14.61 3.54 12.00
N LEU A 59 14.75 2.43 11.27
CA LEU A 59 14.13 2.28 9.96
C LEU A 59 12.59 2.26 10.05
N ALA A 60 12.03 1.64 11.08
CA ALA A 60 10.58 1.62 11.29
C ALA A 60 10.01 3.03 11.46
N GLU A 61 10.69 3.91 12.19
CA GLU A 61 10.28 5.32 12.31
C GLU A 61 10.32 6.06 10.96
N VAL A 62 11.34 5.80 10.13
CA VAL A 62 11.41 6.36 8.77
C VAL A 62 10.25 5.85 7.91
N VAL A 63 9.97 4.55 7.95
CA VAL A 63 8.87 3.94 7.19
C VAL A 63 7.52 4.49 7.65
N LYS A 64 7.31 4.64 8.96
CA LYS A 64 6.09 5.22 9.54
C LYS A 64 5.85 6.65 9.04
N GLY A 65 6.91 7.43 8.82
CA GLY A 65 6.81 8.80 8.31
C GLY A 65 6.39 8.92 6.84
N ILE A 66 6.32 7.82 6.08
CA ILE A 66 6.03 7.83 4.63
C ILE A 66 4.76 7.06 4.23
N LEU A 67 4.00 6.53 5.20
CA LEU A 67 2.71 5.86 4.96
C LEU A 67 1.57 6.89 4.89
#